data_AF-A0A5K1K7R8-F1
#
_entry.id   AF-A0A5K1K7R8-F1
#
_cell.length_a   1.000
_cell.length_b   1.000
_cell.length_c   1.000
_cell.angle_alpha   90.00
_cell.angle_beta   90.00
_cell.angle_gamma   90.00
#
_symmetry.space_group_name_H-M   'P 1'
#
loop_
_entity.id
_entity.type
_entity.pdbx_description
1 polymer ?
#
loop_
_entity_poly.entity_id
_entity_poly.type
_entity_poly.pdbx_seq_one_letter_code
_entity_poly.pdbx_strand_id
1 'polypeptide(L)'
;IYVESDMDSTNCYLFFQRMAAKVDLINAIVAQTHNIPESLNGPVSDLLVGICEMRGRLSSLSTTCKRFAAILRKCDVEAFLNIGRIFADIAPMEKRVDMHIDLLRREEFRELECVSDAVKMQSQFDHLSETYFNNFEYDLGERELGYALSFDHDLEMFAASVGLIKTSVAAILRDNDVALDMGSVDAQAEFFEPLQKALDLSRSAKVLSKKLIKRVEDLTQDSMALKAHFVPQLQALTNTVPELVNFGISLVMPHISDVRAAKCAFQLSTVLSFVKQSAASTVGKAGSEDAASWDSVGEFLGQVIGEANRIVPMSLEAENTLKISGTAPWVLRIDDIKAATAVNVEAERKVAQLNDEMQALARTIRIKDQTIQETGVKVELMERRMETVKKQADAITDLENELAKARKQERAYEEAMEQLQADLDALEQDNAKLKTLANNPERQASTAQVVEAEAVPTEGNLETSYLLEQIDALRGTVRFLRQENSFLRGQDLLKEIETLPELPAPIPRSPTPPLVPSTLSDSDSESDDEPRSPPTLRSLAVESKLLYREVIKYTSSPRLVDLSVLKATRANGQPTTKAWMPRKKTPAYQLFERKMQGERLGRRLKGLLELTNHISESD
;
A
#
# COMPACT_ATOMS: atom_id res chain seq x y z
N ILE A 1 -2.21 -6.91 -4.10
CA ILE A 1 -1.65 -7.74 -3.01
C ILE A 1 -1.01 -6.85 -1.94
N TYR A 2 0.31 -6.56 -1.95
CA TYR A 2 0.99 -5.85 -0.84
C TYR A 2 0.23 -4.63 -0.27
N VAL A 3 -0.24 -3.73 -1.13
CA VAL A 3 -0.96 -2.50 -0.72
C VAL A 3 -2.32 -2.78 -0.05
N GLU A 4 -2.92 -3.93 -0.33
CA GLU A 4 -4.26 -4.35 0.13
C GLU A 4 -4.21 -5.31 1.33
N SER A 5 -3.07 -5.96 1.58
CA SER A 5 -2.91 -6.98 2.65
C SER A 5 -1.76 -6.71 3.64
N ASP A 6 -0.61 -6.23 3.18
CA ASP A 6 0.64 -6.24 3.95
C ASP A 6 1.11 -4.83 4.39
N MET A 7 0.56 -3.79 3.76
CA MET A 7 0.93 -2.39 3.99
C MET A 7 0.68 -1.97 5.44
N ASP A 8 -0.51 -2.21 5.99
CA ASP A 8 -0.86 -1.79 7.35
C ASP A 8 -0.09 -2.59 8.41
N SER A 9 0.19 -3.87 8.16
CA SER A 9 1.07 -4.72 8.99
C SER A 9 2.50 -4.19 9.05
N THR A 10 3.04 -3.77 7.90
CA THR A 10 4.37 -3.15 7.80
C THR A 10 4.38 -1.76 8.44
N ASN A 11 3.33 -0.97 8.25
CA ASN A 11 3.16 0.32 8.89
C ASN A 11 3.01 0.21 10.42
N CYS A 12 2.34 -0.83 10.93
CA CYS A 12 2.18 -1.15 12.35
C CYS A 12 3.54 -1.43 13.00
N TYR A 13 4.34 -2.31 12.39
CA TYR A 13 5.71 -2.57 12.82
C TYR A 13 6.57 -1.30 12.87
N LEU A 14 6.57 -0.52 11.78
CA LEU A 14 7.34 0.72 11.70
C LEU A 14 6.80 1.81 12.64
N PHE A 15 5.49 1.84 12.92
CA PHE A 15 4.87 2.74 13.91
C PHE A 15 5.43 2.44 15.30
N PHE A 16 5.42 1.19 15.75
CA PHE A 16 5.93 0.84 17.08
C PHE A 16 7.43 1.13 17.21
N GLN A 17 8.23 0.92 16.15
CA GLN A 17 9.64 1.35 16.16
C GLN A 17 9.81 2.88 16.24
N ARG A 18 9.03 3.66 15.49
CA ARG A 18 9.07 5.13 15.55
C ARG A 18 8.59 5.66 16.91
N MET A 19 7.53 5.07 17.48
CA MET A 19 7.00 5.43 18.79
C MET A 19 8.04 5.21 19.89
N ALA A 20 8.67 4.03 19.94
CA ALA A 20 9.76 3.76 20.88
C ALA A 20 10.89 4.79 20.76
N ALA A 21 11.43 4.99 19.55
CA ALA A 21 12.53 5.94 19.32
C ALA A 21 12.16 7.40 19.65
N LYS A 22 10.92 7.82 19.39
CA LYS A 22 10.40 9.16 19.71
C LYS A 22 10.24 9.36 21.23
N VAL A 23 9.74 8.35 21.93
CA VAL A 23 9.55 8.38 23.39
C VAL A 23 10.90 8.30 24.13
N ASP A 24 11.83 7.47 23.66
CA ASP A 24 13.22 7.44 24.13
C ASP A 24 13.91 8.81 23.94
N LEU A 25 13.71 9.45 22.78
CA LEU A 25 14.27 10.78 22.50
C LEU A 25 13.74 11.86 23.47
N ILE A 26 12.44 11.86 23.77
CA ILE A 26 11.86 12.76 24.79
C ILE A 26 12.51 12.50 26.16
N ASN A 27 12.56 11.23 26.59
CA ASN A 27 13.13 10.83 27.88
C ASN A 27 14.62 11.23 28.00
N ALA A 28 15.40 10.99 26.95
CA ALA A 28 16.83 11.33 26.89
C ALA A 28 17.09 12.84 26.89
N ILE A 29 16.34 13.64 26.11
CA ILE A 29 16.47 15.10 26.09
C ILE A 29 16.14 15.67 27.47
N VAL A 30 15.01 15.29 28.08
CA VAL A 30 14.61 15.77 29.41
C VAL A 30 15.64 15.38 30.48
N ALA A 31 16.17 14.15 30.43
CA ALA A 31 17.21 13.70 31.35
C ALA A 31 18.48 14.55 31.29
N GLN A 32 18.84 15.04 30.09
CA GLN A 32 19.98 15.93 29.86
C GLN A 32 19.67 17.37 30.30
N THR A 33 18.53 17.94 29.89
CA THR A 33 18.11 19.32 30.21
C THR A 33 18.08 19.58 31.73
N HIS A 34 17.66 18.59 32.52
CA HIS A 34 17.58 18.72 33.99
C HIS A 34 18.75 18.04 34.73
N ASN A 35 19.75 17.52 34.02
CA ASN A 35 20.96 16.87 34.55
C ASN A 35 20.67 15.89 35.71
N ILE A 36 19.68 15.01 35.53
CA ILE A 36 19.10 14.18 36.59
C ILE A 36 20.14 13.41 37.44
N PRO A 37 21.21 12.80 36.85
CA PRO A 37 22.21 12.06 37.62
C PRO A 37 22.96 12.89 38.67
N GLU A 38 23.09 14.20 38.45
CA GLU A 38 23.79 15.12 39.35
C GLU A 38 22.80 15.89 40.24
N SER A 39 21.69 16.39 39.66
CA SER A 39 20.66 17.17 40.35
C SER A 39 20.07 16.48 41.58
N LEU A 40 19.92 15.14 41.54
CA LEU A 40 19.41 14.34 42.67
C LEU A 40 20.39 14.21 43.86
N ASN A 41 21.63 14.70 43.75
CA ASN A 41 22.57 14.76 44.87
C ASN A 41 22.54 16.11 45.61
N GLY A 42 21.84 17.11 45.06
CA GLY A 42 21.71 18.46 45.60
C GLY A 42 20.34 18.73 46.24
N PRO A 43 19.92 20.01 46.32
CA PRO A 43 18.55 20.39 46.65
C PRO A 43 17.59 19.91 45.57
N VAL A 44 16.53 19.21 45.95
CA VAL A 44 15.52 18.66 45.04
C VAL A 44 14.23 19.47 45.14
N SER A 45 13.60 19.74 43.99
CA SER A 45 12.35 20.49 43.86
C SER A 45 11.20 19.60 43.36
N ASP A 46 9.96 20.05 43.56
CA ASP A 46 8.74 19.34 43.13
C ASP A 46 8.73 19.04 41.62
N LEU A 47 9.27 19.96 40.81
CA LEU A 47 9.48 19.79 39.37
C LEU A 47 10.39 18.59 39.06
N LEU A 48 11.49 18.43 39.82
CA LEU A 48 12.44 17.34 39.61
C LEU A 48 11.80 15.97 39.95
N VAL A 49 10.92 15.92 40.95
CA VAL A 49 10.12 14.72 41.27
C VAL A 49 9.14 14.38 40.13
N GLY A 50 8.39 15.38 39.62
CA GLY A 50 7.48 15.18 38.48
C GLY A 50 8.19 14.74 37.20
N ILE A 51 9.42 15.22 36.97
CA ILE A 51 10.27 14.73 35.86
C ILE A 51 10.65 13.27 36.07
N CYS A 52 11.06 12.86 37.28
CA CYS A 52 11.42 11.47 37.55
C CYS A 52 10.25 10.50 37.32
N GLU A 53 9.02 10.88 37.74
CA GLU A 53 7.83 10.10 37.40
C GLU A 53 7.65 10.00 35.87
N MET A 54 7.69 11.14 35.17
CA MET A 54 7.52 11.18 33.71
C MET A 54 8.54 10.30 32.99
N ARG A 55 9.81 10.30 33.40
CA ARG A 55 10.84 9.42 32.83
C ARG A 55 10.47 7.95 32.96
N GLY A 56 9.95 7.53 34.13
CA GLY A 56 9.42 6.18 34.34
C GLY A 56 8.24 5.84 33.41
N ARG A 57 7.24 6.73 33.33
CA ARG A 57 6.06 6.54 32.43
C ARG A 57 6.47 6.41 30.96
N LEU A 58 7.38 7.28 30.48
CA LEU A 58 7.89 7.23 29.12
C LEU A 58 8.76 5.99 28.86
N SER A 59 9.57 5.57 29.84
CA SER A 59 10.35 4.33 29.76
C SER A 59 9.47 3.09 29.59
N SER A 60 8.35 3.00 30.33
CA SER A 60 7.37 1.92 30.16
C SER A 60 6.73 1.94 28.77
N LEU A 61 6.29 3.12 28.30
CA LEU A 61 5.64 3.27 26.99
C LEU A 61 6.58 2.87 25.84
N SER A 62 7.83 3.33 25.89
CA SER A 62 8.86 2.95 24.92
C SER A 62 9.10 1.44 24.94
N THR A 63 9.25 0.85 26.12
CA THR A 63 9.42 -0.60 26.31
C THR A 63 8.26 -1.38 25.70
N THR A 64 7.02 -0.99 25.98
CA THR A 64 5.84 -1.65 25.39
C THR A 64 5.87 -1.57 23.86
N CYS A 65 6.20 -0.41 23.28
CA CYS A 65 6.39 -0.29 21.83
C CYS A 65 7.52 -1.18 21.28
N LYS A 66 8.66 -1.30 21.99
CA LYS A 66 9.76 -2.21 21.61
C LYS A 66 9.32 -3.66 21.62
N ARG A 67 8.55 -4.09 22.64
CA ARG A 67 7.99 -5.45 22.75
C ARG A 67 7.06 -5.78 21.57
N PHE A 68 6.15 -4.87 21.19
CA PHE A 68 5.33 -5.00 19.97
C PHE A 68 6.19 -5.17 18.72
N ALA A 69 7.22 -4.32 18.54
CA ALA A 69 8.12 -4.39 17.40
C ALA A 69 8.96 -5.70 17.38
N ALA A 70 9.36 -6.22 18.54
CA ALA A 70 10.12 -7.45 18.67
C ALA A 70 9.32 -8.70 18.30
N ILE A 71 8.01 -8.71 18.59
CA ILE A 71 7.05 -9.74 18.14
C ILE A 71 6.77 -9.58 16.63
N LEU A 72 6.37 -8.41 16.16
CA LEU A 72 6.07 -8.14 14.75
C LEU A 72 7.25 -8.44 13.79
N ARG A 73 8.48 -8.43 14.30
CA ARG A 73 9.70 -8.80 13.55
C ARG A 73 9.95 -10.32 13.45
N LYS A 74 9.28 -11.16 14.24
CA LYS A 74 9.58 -12.62 14.35
C LYS A 74 8.36 -13.54 14.42
N CYS A 75 7.14 -13.00 14.54
CA CYS A 75 5.92 -13.80 14.50
C CYS A 75 5.71 -14.48 13.14
N ASP A 76 4.70 -15.34 13.07
CA ASP A 76 4.23 -15.91 11.81
C ASP A 76 3.49 -14.86 10.96
N VAL A 77 3.20 -15.25 9.72
CA VAL A 77 2.51 -14.41 8.73
C VAL A 77 1.06 -14.09 9.14
N GLU A 78 0.32 -15.03 9.72
CA GLU A 78 -1.09 -14.81 10.07
C GLU A 78 -1.21 -13.81 11.22
N ALA A 79 -0.39 -13.96 12.27
CA ALA A 79 -0.31 -13.02 13.37
C ALA A 79 0.18 -11.64 12.91
N PHE A 80 1.17 -11.55 12.03
CA PHE A 80 1.62 -10.28 11.46
C PHE A 80 0.50 -9.54 10.72
N LEU A 81 -0.26 -10.25 9.88
CA LEU A 81 -1.39 -9.68 9.13
C LEU A 81 -2.60 -9.37 10.04
N ASN A 82 -2.78 -10.08 11.16
CA ASN A 82 -3.84 -9.81 12.12
C ASN A 82 -3.53 -8.59 13.00
N ILE A 83 -2.30 -8.49 13.53
CA ILE A 83 -1.82 -7.33 14.30
C ILE A 83 -1.69 -6.08 13.41
N GLY A 84 -1.52 -6.23 12.10
CA GLY A 84 -1.55 -5.10 11.17
C GLY A 84 -2.87 -4.32 11.17
N ARG A 85 -3.99 -4.97 11.49
CA ARG A 85 -5.34 -4.37 11.39
C ARG A 85 -5.56 -3.22 12.36
N ILE A 86 -4.90 -3.20 13.51
CA ILE A 86 -5.00 -2.09 14.49
C ILE A 86 -4.22 -0.84 14.07
N PHE A 87 -3.48 -0.86 12.94
CA PHE A 87 -2.67 0.30 12.52
C PHE A 87 -3.50 1.58 12.37
N ALA A 88 -4.71 1.49 11.80
CA ALA A 88 -5.59 2.64 11.61
C ALA A 88 -6.00 3.32 12.94
N ASP A 89 -6.17 2.54 14.01
CA ASP A 89 -6.60 3.02 15.32
C ASP A 89 -5.44 3.62 16.14
N ILE A 90 -4.23 3.06 16.00
CA ILE A 90 -3.03 3.51 16.73
C ILE A 90 -2.27 4.64 16.03
N ALA A 91 -2.30 4.72 14.70
CA ALA A 91 -1.58 5.74 13.92
C ALA A 91 -1.81 7.21 14.35
N PRO A 92 -3.00 7.64 14.83
CA PRO A 92 -3.19 8.98 15.37
C PRO A 92 -2.32 9.31 16.59
N MET A 93 -1.92 8.31 17.38
CA MET A 93 -1.14 8.49 18.61
C MET A 93 0.27 9.03 18.34
N GLU A 94 0.86 8.66 17.20
CA GLU A 94 2.18 9.16 16.79
C GLU A 94 2.21 10.69 16.66
N LYS A 95 1.11 11.29 16.19
CA LYS A 95 0.96 12.76 16.09
C LYS A 95 0.90 13.43 17.48
N ARG A 96 0.48 12.71 18.51
CA ARG A 96 0.47 13.24 19.89
C ARG A 96 1.88 13.24 20.49
N VAL A 97 2.70 12.24 20.18
CA VAL A 97 4.13 12.24 20.54
C VAL A 97 4.90 13.28 19.72
N ASP A 98 4.61 13.44 18.43
CA ASP A 98 5.21 14.49 17.59
C ASP A 98 4.92 15.90 18.10
N MET A 99 3.72 16.15 18.63
CA MET A 99 3.40 17.42 19.31
C MET A 99 4.32 17.67 20.52
N HIS A 100 4.60 16.65 21.34
CA HIS A 100 5.51 16.78 22.49
C HIS A 100 6.96 17.03 22.06
N ILE A 101 7.41 16.43 20.95
CA ILE A 101 8.72 16.73 20.34
C ILE A 101 8.76 18.18 19.82
N ASP A 102 7.70 18.66 19.14
CA ASP A 102 7.65 20.03 18.64
C ASP A 102 7.55 21.09 19.76
N LEU A 103 7.09 20.71 20.97
CA LEU A 103 7.15 21.57 22.16
C LEU A 103 8.57 21.60 22.76
N LEU A 104 9.26 20.45 22.88
CA LEU A 104 10.68 20.40 23.27
C LEU A 104 11.54 21.29 22.36
N ARG A 105 11.30 21.23 21.04
CA ARG A 105 12.01 22.02 20.02
C ARG A 105 11.76 23.53 20.08
N ARG A 106 10.87 24.00 20.95
CA ARG A 106 10.54 25.42 21.18
C ARG A 106 10.83 25.87 22.61
N GLU A 107 11.33 24.97 23.45
CA GLU A 107 11.45 25.19 24.90
C GLU A 107 10.07 25.43 25.59
N GLU A 108 8.98 25.00 24.95
CA GLU A 108 7.57 25.10 25.40
C GLU A 108 7.04 23.76 25.98
N PHE A 109 7.93 22.90 26.47
CA PHE A 109 7.56 21.56 26.96
C PHE A 109 6.68 21.60 28.22
N ARG A 110 5.85 20.57 28.39
CA ARG A 110 4.84 20.48 29.45
C ARG A 110 4.77 19.06 29.98
N GLU A 111 5.53 18.80 31.04
CA GLU A 111 5.79 17.49 31.63
C GLU A 111 4.47 16.79 32.01
N LEU A 112 3.60 17.48 32.73
CA LEU A 112 2.33 16.95 33.23
C LEU A 112 1.36 16.55 32.10
N GLU A 113 1.37 17.26 30.97
CA GLU A 113 0.59 16.86 29.79
C GLU A 113 1.21 15.63 29.11
N CYS A 114 2.54 15.57 29.05
CA CYS A 114 3.26 14.41 28.52
C CYS A 114 3.00 13.15 29.37
N VAL A 115 3.04 13.25 30.71
CA VAL A 115 2.63 12.19 31.65
C VAL A 115 1.19 11.75 31.37
N SER A 116 0.26 12.72 31.31
CA SER A 116 -1.17 12.43 31.11
C SER A 116 -1.42 11.67 29.81
N ASP A 117 -0.72 11.99 28.73
CA ASP A 117 -0.87 11.30 27.46
C ASP A 117 -0.13 9.96 27.41
N ALA A 118 1.06 9.87 28.02
CA ALA A 118 1.80 8.63 28.11
C ALA A 118 0.98 7.54 28.84
N VAL A 119 0.32 7.90 29.95
CA VAL A 119 -0.55 6.97 30.70
C VAL A 119 -1.77 6.51 29.89
N LYS A 120 -2.34 7.37 29.03
CA LYS A 120 -3.47 6.99 28.14
C LYS A 120 -3.02 6.04 27.02
N MET A 121 -1.86 6.31 26.42
CA MET A 121 -1.30 5.42 25.38
C MET A 121 -0.84 4.09 25.98
N GLN A 122 -0.27 4.11 27.19
CA GLN A 122 0.14 2.91 27.92
C GLN A 122 -1.04 1.97 28.15
N SER A 123 -2.15 2.42 28.74
CA SER A 123 -3.28 1.54 29.05
C SER A 123 -3.97 0.97 27.79
N GLN A 124 -3.92 1.71 26.67
CA GLN A 124 -4.36 1.20 25.36
C GLN A 124 -3.41 0.13 24.82
N PHE A 125 -2.09 0.31 24.94
CA PHE A 125 -1.10 -0.67 24.50
C PHE A 125 -1.00 -1.89 25.42
N ASP A 126 -1.24 -1.74 26.72
CA ASP A 126 -1.29 -2.86 27.68
C ASP A 126 -2.40 -3.83 27.29
N HIS A 127 -3.63 -3.34 27.09
CA HIS A 127 -4.77 -4.15 26.66
C HIS A 127 -4.56 -4.83 25.29
N LEU A 128 -3.91 -4.13 24.35
CA LEU A 128 -3.50 -4.74 23.08
C LEU A 128 -2.42 -5.80 23.29
N SER A 129 -1.51 -5.65 24.25
CA SER A 129 -0.49 -6.65 24.55
C SER A 129 -1.10 -7.92 25.17
N GLU A 130 -2.05 -7.77 26.12
CA GLU A 130 -2.86 -8.87 26.67
C GLU A 130 -3.64 -9.62 25.58
N THR A 131 -4.02 -8.93 24.50
CA THR A 131 -4.77 -9.52 23.38
C THR A 131 -3.85 -10.29 22.43
N TYR A 132 -2.67 -9.77 22.10
CA TYR A 132 -1.83 -10.27 21.00
C TYR A 132 -0.57 -11.05 21.41
N PHE A 133 -0.11 -10.98 22.66
CA PHE A 133 1.20 -11.55 23.04
C PHE A 133 1.15 -13.03 23.46
N ASN A 134 -0.03 -13.58 23.75
CA ASN A 134 -0.22 -14.84 24.50
C ASN A 134 0.35 -16.13 23.85
N ASN A 135 0.95 -16.07 22.67
CA ASN A 135 1.61 -17.19 22.00
C ASN A 135 3.09 -16.92 21.63
N PHE A 136 3.69 -15.80 22.06
CA PHE A 136 5.00 -15.36 21.60
C PHE A 136 5.96 -15.01 22.75
N GLU A 137 7.17 -15.60 22.73
CA GLU A 137 8.29 -15.20 23.60
C GLU A 137 9.31 -14.31 22.87
N TYR A 138 8.99 -13.84 21.67
CA TYR A 138 9.89 -13.01 20.85
C TYR A 138 10.18 -11.62 21.44
N ASP A 139 9.42 -11.20 22.46
CA ASP A 139 9.61 -9.99 23.26
C ASP A 139 10.54 -10.18 24.47
N LEU A 140 11.00 -11.40 24.77
CA LEU A 140 11.62 -11.74 26.05
C LEU A 140 12.70 -10.75 26.50
N GLY A 141 13.67 -10.42 25.63
CA GLY A 141 14.74 -9.48 25.98
C GLY A 141 14.26 -8.04 26.18
N GLU A 142 13.27 -7.58 25.41
CA GLU A 142 12.65 -6.24 25.61
C GLU A 142 11.81 -6.20 26.90
N ARG A 143 11.21 -7.33 27.28
CA ARG A 143 10.46 -7.50 28.53
C ARG A 143 11.39 -7.52 29.75
N GLU A 144 12.52 -8.22 29.65
CA GLU A 144 13.59 -8.22 30.65
C GLU A 144 14.24 -6.84 30.80
N LEU A 145 14.47 -6.15 29.69
CA LEU A 145 14.93 -4.75 29.67
C LEU A 145 13.91 -3.83 30.35
N GLY A 146 12.62 -4.06 30.12
CA GLY A 146 11.53 -3.36 30.80
C GLY A 146 11.60 -3.44 32.32
N TYR A 147 11.81 -4.63 32.88
CA TYR A 147 11.99 -4.82 34.32
C TYR A 147 13.25 -4.12 34.85
N ALA A 148 14.38 -4.25 34.13
CA ALA A 148 15.62 -3.57 34.50
C ALA A 148 15.50 -2.03 34.46
N LEU A 149 14.75 -1.50 33.49
CA LEU A 149 14.47 -0.07 33.35
C LEU A 149 13.49 0.44 34.41
N SER A 150 12.41 -0.29 34.73
CA SER A 150 11.49 0.11 35.81
C SER A 150 12.26 0.26 37.10
N PHE A 151 13.04 -0.77 37.47
CA PHE A 151 13.89 -0.79 38.67
C PHE A 151 14.78 0.46 38.80
N ASP A 152 15.42 0.96 37.74
CA ASP A 152 16.24 2.18 37.79
C ASP A 152 15.44 3.47 37.97
N HIS A 153 14.26 3.56 37.34
CA HIS A 153 13.36 4.72 37.43
C HIS A 153 12.62 4.75 38.77
N ASP A 154 12.23 3.61 39.33
CA ASP A 154 11.60 3.51 40.64
C ASP A 154 12.60 3.89 41.76
N LEU A 155 13.86 3.45 41.65
CA LEU A 155 14.96 3.95 42.50
C LEU A 155 15.22 5.46 42.33
N GLU A 156 15.05 5.99 41.12
CA GLU A 156 15.15 7.43 40.85
C GLU A 156 14.04 8.22 41.53
N MET A 157 12.80 7.73 41.42
CA MET A 157 11.61 8.35 41.99
C MET A 157 11.63 8.32 43.52
N PHE A 158 12.11 7.22 44.13
CA PHE A 158 12.42 7.16 45.57
C PHE A 158 13.47 8.21 45.96
N ALA A 159 14.60 8.30 45.24
CA ALA A 159 15.64 9.27 45.54
C ALA A 159 15.17 10.72 45.40
N ALA A 160 14.34 11.01 44.38
CA ALA A 160 13.78 12.33 44.13
C ALA A 160 12.78 12.73 45.23
N SER A 161 11.81 11.88 45.54
CA SER A 161 10.81 12.16 46.57
C SER A 161 11.45 12.35 47.95
N VAL A 162 12.29 11.40 48.41
CA VAL A 162 13.02 11.51 49.69
C VAL A 162 13.98 12.72 49.69
N GLY A 163 14.60 13.05 48.55
CA GLY A 163 15.41 14.26 48.38
C GLY A 163 14.63 15.57 48.53
N LEU A 164 13.39 15.63 48.00
CA LEU A 164 12.49 16.79 48.14
C LEU A 164 12.14 17.04 49.62
N ILE A 165 11.90 15.97 50.37
CA ILE A 165 11.54 16.03 51.79
C ILE A 165 12.74 16.50 52.62
N LYS A 166 13.93 15.92 52.37
CA LYS A 166 15.20 16.40 52.94
C LYS A 166 15.42 17.89 52.68
N THR A 167 15.19 18.32 51.44
CA THR A 167 15.35 19.72 51.01
C THR A 167 14.36 20.64 51.70
N SER A 168 13.09 20.22 51.79
CA SER A 168 12.01 21.01 52.42
C SER A 168 12.20 21.16 53.93
N VAL A 169 12.59 20.10 54.64
CA VAL A 169 12.90 20.17 56.08
C VAL A 169 14.17 21.00 56.33
N ALA A 170 15.21 20.84 55.50
CA ALA A 170 16.42 21.67 55.59
C ALA A 170 16.20 23.15 55.24
N ALA A 171 15.19 23.48 54.43
CA ALA A 171 14.78 24.85 54.17
C ALA A 171 14.03 25.44 55.38
N ILE A 172 13.03 24.73 55.92
CA ILE A 172 12.25 25.18 57.08
C ILE A 172 13.15 25.40 58.31
N LEU A 173 14.09 24.49 58.58
CA LEU A 173 15.04 24.61 59.71
C LEU A 173 16.08 25.74 59.54
N ARG A 174 16.09 26.46 58.40
CA ARG A 174 16.91 27.64 58.14
C ARG A 174 16.09 28.92 57.99
N ASP A 175 14.77 28.80 58.04
CA ASP A 175 13.85 29.92 57.91
C ASP A 175 13.62 30.54 59.29
N ASN A 176 13.98 31.82 59.45
CA ASN A 176 13.86 32.53 60.72
C ASN A 176 12.43 33.02 60.99
N ASP A 177 11.57 33.04 59.97
CA ASP A 177 10.18 33.48 60.07
C ASP A 177 9.22 32.33 60.45
N VAL A 178 9.71 31.08 60.50
CA VAL A 178 8.94 29.90 60.94
C VAL A 178 9.14 29.63 62.43
N ALA A 179 8.04 29.48 63.16
CA ALA A 179 8.09 29.00 64.54
C ALA A 179 8.52 27.52 64.60
N LEU A 180 9.66 27.24 65.22
CA LEU A 180 10.20 25.88 65.40
C LEU A 180 9.90 25.34 66.80
N ASP A 181 9.31 24.15 66.88
CA ASP A 181 9.13 23.37 68.11
C ASP A 181 9.85 22.01 67.96
N MET A 182 11.13 22.01 68.32
CA MET A 182 12.04 20.88 68.13
C MET A 182 12.04 19.88 69.31
N GLY A 183 11.36 20.20 70.42
CA GLY A 183 11.42 19.42 71.64
C GLY A 183 12.86 19.17 72.13
N SER A 184 13.19 17.90 72.37
CA SER A 184 14.56 17.43 72.69
C SER A 184 15.14 16.54 71.58
N VAL A 185 14.67 16.68 70.34
CA VAL A 185 14.97 15.80 69.21
C VAL A 185 16.11 16.39 68.38
N ASP A 186 17.16 15.62 68.10
CA ASP A 186 18.23 16.08 67.21
C ASP A 186 17.86 15.84 65.74
N ALA A 187 17.65 16.93 64.99
CA ALA A 187 17.38 16.88 63.56
C ALA A 187 18.49 16.20 62.75
N GLN A 188 19.75 16.30 63.20
CA GLN A 188 20.87 15.69 62.49
C GLN A 188 20.86 14.17 62.68
N ALA A 189 20.93 13.67 63.91
CA ALA A 189 20.98 12.24 64.21
C ALA A 189 19.67 11.48 63.92
N GLU A 190 18.49 12.06 64.20
CA GLU A 190 17.21 11.33 64.10
C GLU A 190 16.55 11.43 62.71
N PHE A 191 16.89 12.45 61.92
CA PHE A 191 16.28 12.67 60.60
C PHE A 191 17.30 12.72 59.44
N PHE A 192 18.29 13.62 59.48
CA PHE A 192 19.15 13.83 58.31
C PHE A 192 20.12 12.68 58.04
N GLU A 193 20.74 12.09 59.06
CA GLU A 193 21.70 10.98 58.88
C GLU A 193 21.02 9.67 58.44
N PRO A 194 19.90 9.22 59.04
CA PRO A 194 19.19 8.02 58.59
C PRO A 194 18.60 8.18 57.17
N LEU A 195 18.07 9.37 56.84
CA LEU A 195 17.61 9.69 55.49
C LEU A 195 18.77 9.65 54.49
N GLN A 196 19.92 10.26 54.81
CA GLN A 196 21.09 10.25 53.94
C GLN A 196 21.61 8.82 53.70
N LYS A 197 21.67 7.99 54.74
CA LYS A 197 21.99 6.56 54.67
C LYS A 197 21.04 5.82 53.70
N ALA A 198 19.75 6.12 53.69
CA ALA A 198 18.79 5.56 52.74
C ALA A 198 19.02 6.03 51.29
N LEU A 199 19.37 7.31 51.07
CA LEU A 199 19.74 7.82 49.75
C LEU A 199 21.04 7.19 49.22
N ASP A 200 22.04 6.97 50.06
CA ASP A 200 23.31 6.34 49.67
C ASP A 200 23.15 4.83 49.38
N LEU A 201 22.24 4.14 50.09
CA LEU A 201 21.80 2.79 49.74
C LEU A 201 21.06 2.76 48.39
N SER A 202 20.13 3.69 48.12
CA SER A 202 19.50 3.80 46.79
C SER A 202 20.52 4.05 45.69
N ARG A 203 21.49 4.96 45.89
CA ARG A 203 22.59 5.18 44.92
C ARG A 203 23.40 3.89 44.68
N SER A 204 23.59 3.08 45.72
CA SER A 204 24.28 1.77 45.63
C SER A 204 23.48 0.74 44.82
N ALA A 205 22.16 0.65 45.04
CA ALA A 205 21.26 -0.14 44.20
C ALA A 205 21.26 0.35 42.74
N LYS A 206 21.35 1.67 42.54
CA LYS A 206 21.38 2.32 41.21
C LYS A 206 22.67 2.08 40.41
N VAL A 207 23.74 1.58 41.06
CA VAL A 207 24.94 1.05 40.36
C VAL A 207 24.70 -0.37 39.83
N LEU A 208 23.78 -1.13 40.43
CA LEU A 208 23.42 -2.49 39.98
C LEU A 208 22.36 -2.44 38.88
N SER A 209 21.33 -1.59 39.01
CA SER A 209 20.32 -1.38 37.95
C SER A 209 20.98 -1.00 36.62
N LYS A 210 21.92 -0.05 36.61
CA LYS A 210 22.63 0.39 35.39
C LYS A 210 23.51 -0.69 34.77
N LYS A 211 24.09 -1.59 35.57
CA LYS A 211 24.81 -2.77 35.06
C LYS A 211 23.85 -3.77 34.42
N LEU A 212 22.70 -4.00 35.06
CA LEU A 212 21.65 -4.90 34.56
C LEU A 212 21.02 -4.38 33.27
N ILE A 213 20.61 -3.10 33.22
CA ILE A 213 20.10 -2.41 32.03
C ILE A 213 21.09 -2.59 30.89
N LYS A 214 22.34 -2.13 31.04
CA LYS A 214 23.33 -2.24 29.98
C LYS A 214 23.51 -3.69 29.52
N ARG A 215 23.57 -4.65 30.45
CA ARG A 215 23.74 -6.07 30.09
C ARG A 215 22.58 -6.60 29.25
N VAL A 216 21.34 -6.19 29.54
CA VAL A 216 20.17 -6.60 28.74
C VAL A 216 20.07 -5.80 27.44
N GLU A 217 20.44 -4.51 27.42
CA GLU A 217 20.55 -3.71 26.19
C GLU A 217 21.60 -4.26 25.21
N ASP A 218 22.76 -4.69 25.71
CA ASP A 218 23.80 -5.35 24.92
C ASP A 218 23.26 -6.68 24.35
N LEU A 219 22.43 -7.42 25.10
CA LEU A 219 21.78 -8.66 24.63
C LEU A 219 20.69 -8.41 23.58
N THR A 220 19.80 -7.43 23.76
CA THR A 220 18.69 -7.19 22.82
C THR A 220 19.21 -6.73 21.45
N GLN A 221 20.29 -5.94 21.44
CA GLN A 221 21.00 -5.55 20.20
C GLN A 221 21.49 -6.77 19.40
N ASP A 222 22.09 -7.76 20.08
CA ASP A 222 22.53 -9.03 19.46
C ASP A 222 21.37 -10.01 19.14
N SER A 223 20.11 -9.60 19.33
CA SER A 223 18.91 -10.45 19.24
C SER A 223 18.97 -11.66 20.19
N MET A 224 19.49 -11.41 21.39
CA MET A 224 19.56 -12.34 22.51
C MET A 224 18.73 -11.83 23.70
N ALA A 225 18.58 -12.68 24.70
CA ALA A 225 17.94 -12.39 25.99
C ALA A 225 18.61 -13.24 27.09
N LEU A 226 18.20 -13.06 28.33
CA LEU A 226 18.45 -14.05 29.37
C LEU A 226 17.51 -15.25 29.17
N LYS A 227 17.72 -16.32 29.95
CA LYS A 227 16.78 -17.44 30.00
C LYS A 227 15.54 -17.05 30.82
N ALA A 228 14.36 -17.49 30.40
CA ALA A 228 13.08 -17.15 31.02
C ALA A 228 12.97 -17.41 32.55
N HIS A 229 13.86 -18.21 33.15
CA HIS A 229 13.91 -18.38 34.61
C HIS A 229 14.41 -17.13 35.38
N PHE A 230 14.98 -16.13 34.71
CA PHE A 230 15.27 -14.81 35.29
C PHE A 230 14.03 -13.92 35.37
N VAL A 231 13.00 -14.14 34.54
CA VAL A 231 11.80 -13.29 34.51
C VAL A 231 11.12 -13.19 35.89
N PRO A 232 10.90 -14.28 36.66
CA PRO A 232 10.36 -14.17 38.02
C PRO A 232 11.24 -13.38 39.01
N GLN A 233 12.56 -13.42 38.85
CA GLN A 233 13.51 -12.69 39.71
C GLN A 233 13.48 -11.19 39.41
N LEU A 234 13.48 -10.84 38.12
CA LEU A 234 13.32 -9.48 37.62
C LEU A 234 11.94 -8.89 37.99
N GLN A 235 10.88 -9.71 37.92
CA GLN A 235 9.54 -9.35 38.39
C GLN A 235 9.49 -9.16 39.91
N ALA A 236 10.14 -10.01 40.72
CA ALA A 236 10.20 -9.83 42.17
C ALA A 236 10.86 -8.49 42.56
N LEU A 237 11.92 -8.10 41.85
CA LEU A 237 12.57 -6.80 42.01
C LEU A 237 11.64 -5.64 41.58
N THR A 238 10.97 -5.78 40.43
CA THR A 238 10.02 -4.78 39.90
C THR A 238 8.76 -4.63 40.75
N ASN A 239 8.32 -5.69 41.43
CA ASN A 239 7.11 -5.69 42.26
C ASN A 239 7.37 -5.20 43.71
N THR A 240 8.63 -5.16 44.16
CA THR A 240 8.98 -4.73 45.53
C THR A 240 9.44 -3.29 45.61
N VAL A 241 10.23 -2.81 44.65
CA VAL A 241 10.77 -1.44 44.65
C VAL A 241 9.70 -0.33 44.58
N PRO A 242 8.51 -0.52 43.97
CA PRO A 242 7.41 0.44 44.08
C PRO A 242 6.95 0.75 45.51
N GLU A 243 7.18 -0.11 46.51
CA GLU A 243 6.86 0.24 47.90
C GLU A 243 7.82 1.30 48.49
N LEU A 244 9.06 1.39 47.98
CA LEU A 244 9.95 2.52 48.26
C LEU A 244 9.39 3.81 47.62
N VAL A 245 8.83 3.72 46.42
CA VAL A 245 8.18 4.86 45.76
C VAL A 245 6.92 5.31 46.53
N ASN A 246 6.10 4.36 46.99
CA ASN A 246 4.95 4.64 47.85
C ASN A 246 5.38 5.30 49.18
N PHE A 247 6.44 4.82 49.82
CA PHE A 247 7.03 5.44 51.01
C PHE A 247 7.50 6.88 50.73
N GLY A 248 8.23 7.09 49.64
CA GLY A 248 8.74 8.40 49.26
C GLY A 248 7.63 9.41 48.95
N ILE A 249 6.57 8.98 48.26
CA ILE A 249 5.40 9.81 47.94
C ILE A 249 4.56 10.10 49.19
N SER A 250 4.30 9.10 50.04
CA SER A 250 3.51 9.29 51.27
C SER A 250 4.19 10.24 52.26
N LEU A 251 5.52 10.35 52.23
CA LEU A 251 6.28 11.32 53.00
C LEU A 251 6.25 12.77 52.48
N VAL A 252 5.61 13.07 51.33
CA VAL A 252 5.44 14.45 50.84
C VAL A 252 4.29 15.12 51.63
N MET A 253 4.58 15.43 52.89
CA MET A 253 3.54 15.61 53.92
C MET A 253 2.68 16.88 53.77
N PRO A 254 1.37 16.79 54.09
CA PRO A 254 0.53 17.97 54.37
C PRO A 254 1.11 18.88 55.45
N HIS A 255 1.77 18.33 56.49
CA HIS A 255 2.41 19.11 57.57
C HIS A 255 3.46 20.10 57.05
N ILE A 256 4.27 19.71 56.05
CA ILE A 256 5.25 20.62 55.42
C ILE A 256 4.53 21.77 54.68
N SER A 257 3.36 21.50 54.10
CA SER A 257 2.51 22.51 53.45
C SER A 257 1.79 23.41 54.48
N ASP A 258 1.31 22.86 55.59
CA ASP A 258 0.61 23.60 56.65
C ASP A 258 1.56 24.53 57.43
N VAL A 259 2.79 24.09 57.68
CA VAL A 259 3.88 24.93 58.21
C VAL A 259 4.24 26.04 57.21
N ARG A 260 4.44 25.72 55.92
CA ARG A 260 4.72 26.73 54.87
C ARG A 260 3.55 27.72 54.66
N ALA A 261 2.33 27.31 54.99
CA ALA A 261 1.13 28.15 55.00
C ALA A 261 0.89 28.86 56.35
N ALA A 262 1.86 28.84 57.27
CA ALA A 262 1.83 29.46 58.60
C ALA A 262 0.62 29.04 59.49
N LYS A 263 0.07 27.84 59.28
CA LYS A 263 -1.06 27.31 60.07
C LYS A 263 -0.64 26.70 61.41
N CYS A 264 0.61 26.23 61.49
CA CYS A 264 1.18 25.55 62.66
C CYS A 264 2.70 25.79 62.75
N ALA A 265 3.27 25.55 63.93
CA ALA A 265 4.71 25.51 64.14
C ALA A 265 5.32 24.24 63.52
N PHE A 266 6.58 24.31 63.09
CA PHE A 266 7.30 23.13 62.63
C PHE A 266 7.67 22.22 63.80
N GLN A 267 7.08 21.03 63.83
CA GLN A 267 7.41 19.97 64.77
C GLN A 267 8.10 18.81 64.05
N LEU A 268 9.36 18.54 64.44
CA LEU A 268 10.14 17.42 63.89
C LEU A 268 9.59 16.07 64.33
N SER A 269 9.08 15.96 65.56
CA SER A 269 8.40 14.76 66.09
C SER A 269 7.23 14.32 65.21
N THR A 270 6.49 15.26 64.62
CA THR A 270 5.40 15.02 63.68
C THR A 270 5.91 14.52 62.32
N VAL A 271 7.05 15.04 61.83
CA VAL A 271 7.70 14.48 60.62
C VAL A 271 8.18 13.05 60.88
N LEU A 272 8.79 12.78 62.04
CA LEU A 272 9.26 11.45 62.42
C LEU A 272 8.11 10.46 62.62
N SER A 273 6.97 10.87 63.19
CA SER A 273 5.80 9.97 63.30
C SER A 273 5.22 9.61 61.93
N PHE A 274 5.23 10.54 60.96
CA PHE A 274 4.89 10.21 59.57
C PHE A 274 5.92 9.29 58.89
N VAL A 275 7.22 9.39 59.20
CA VAL A 275 8.22 8.37 58.78
C VAL A 275 7.89 7.00 59.35
N LYS A 276 7.56 6.91 60.64
CA LYS A 276 7.16 5.62 61.26
C LYS A 276 5.92 5.04 60.59
N GLN A 277 4.88 5.85 60.42
CA GLN A 277 3.61 5.43 59.80
C GLN A 277 3.80 4.99 58.35
N SER A 278 4.50 5.79 57.55
CA SER A 278 4.75 5.49 56.13
C SER A 278 5.59 4.24 55.96
N ALA A 279 6.65 4.07 56.77
CA ALA A 279 7.49 2.88 56.76
C ALA A 279 6.66 1.62 57.11
N ALA A 280 5.86 1.68 58.18
CA ALA A 280 5.01 0.58 58.61
C ALA A 280 3.94 0.17 57.58
N SER A 281 3.47 1.11 56.73
CA SER A 281 2.43 0.84 55.73
C SER A 281 2.94 0.39 54.36
N THR A 282 4.26 0.36 54.12
CA THR A 282 4.85 0.09 52.78
C THR A 282 6.01 -0.92 52.84
N VAL A 283 7.14 -0.51 53.42
CA VAL A 283 8.40 -1.28 53.45
C VAL A 283 8.62 -2.09 54.74
N GLY A 284 7.81 -1.85 55.77
CA GLY A 284 7.89 -2.48 57.08
C GLY A 284 7.36 -3.92 57.10
N LYS A 285 7.95 -4.75 57.96
CA LYS A 285 7.48 -6.12 58.19
C LYS A 285 6.20 -6.10 59.02
N ALA A 286 5.11 -6.60 58.45
CA ALA A 286 3.80 -6.64 59.10
C ALA A 286 3.87 -7.32 60.49
N GLY A 287 3.45 -6.60 61.53
CA GLY A 287 3.43 -7.09 62.91
C GLY A 287 4.62 -6.69 63.80
N SER A 288 5.52 -5.80 63.34
CA SER A 288 6.60 -5.25 64.19
C SER A 288 6.44 -3.75 64.39
N GLU A 289 5.88 -3.35 65.54
CA GLU A 289 5.67 -1.93 65.88
C GLU A 289 6.99 -1.19 66.18
N ASP A 290 7.97 -1.86 66.79
CA ASP A 290 9.29 -1.29 67.10
C ASP A 290 10.17 -1.06 65.86
N ALA A 291 9.96 -1.80 64.76
CA ALA A 291 10.78 -1.70 63.55
C ALA A 291 10.40 -0.52 62.63
N ALA A 292 9.34 0.23 62.95
CA ALA A 292 8.81 1.31 62.16
C ALA A 292 9.70 2.58 62.21
N SER A 293 10.83 2.56 61.50
CA SER A 293 11.78 3.68 61.40
C SER A 293 12.46 3.73 60.02
N TRP A 294 13.38 4.68 59.83
CA TRP A 294 14.34 4.69 58.72
C TRP A 294 15.15 3.38 58.58
N ASP A 295 15.29 2.59 59.63
CA ASP A 295 16.02 1.32 59.59
C ASP A 295 15.25 0.24 58.83
N SER A 296 13.91 0.21 58.86
CA SER A 296 13.12 -0.64 57.95
C SER A 296 13.36 -0.27 56.49
N VAL A 297 13.46 1.03 56.17
CA VAL A 297 13.80 1.51 54.81
C VAL A 297 15.20 1.03 54.41
N GLY A 298 16.16 1.10 55.34
CA GLY A 298 17.53 0.58 55.16
C GLY A 298 17.61 -0.93 54.98
N GLU A 299 16.84 -1.71 55.76
CA GLU A 299 16.73 -3.16 55.60
C GLU A 299 16.07 -3.54 54.27
N PHE A 300 15.05 -2.81 53.83
CA PHE A 300 14.36 -3.05 52.57
C PHE A 300 15.28 -2.76 51.37
N LEU A 301 15.95 -1.61 51.37
CA LEU A 301 17.00 -1.30 50.39
C LEU A 301 18.14 -2.34 50.41
N GLY A 302 18.52 -2.83 51.60
CA GLY A 302 19.49 -3.92 51.74
C GLY A 302 19.06 -5.23 51.08
N GLN A 303 17.76 -5.59 51.18
CA GLN A 303 17.19 -6.75 50.49
C GLN A 303 17.18 -6.57 48.96
N VAL A 304 16.76 -5.38 48.48
CA VAL A 304 16.77 -5.01 47.05
C VAL A 304 18.19 -5.06 46.47
N ILE A 305 19.19 -4.52 47.19
CA ILE A 305 20.62 -4.62 46.84
C ILE A 305 21.08 -6.07 46.86
N GLY A 306 20.63 -6.87 47.83
CA GLY A 306 20.95 -8.30 47.92
C GLY A 306 20.51 -9.07 46.69
N GLU A 307 19.25 -8.93 46.29
CA GLU A 307 18.68 -9.65 45.14
C GLU A 307 19.27 -9.18 43.81
N ALA A 308 19.47 -7.87 43.63
CA ALA A 308 20.18 -7.34 42.47
C ALA A 308 21.63 -7.87 42.36
N ASN A 309 22.32 -8.11 43.48
CA ASN A 309 23.64 -8.76 43.50
C ASN A 309 23.60 -10.28 43.23
N ARG A 310 22.43 -10.95 43.26
CA ARG A 310 22.29 -12.33 42.75
C ARG A 310 22.12 -12.32 41.24
N ILE A 311 21.20 -11.49 40.74
CA ILE A 311 20.82 -11.44 39.32
C ILE A 311 21.98 -10.93 38.45
N VAL A 312 22.66 -9.84 38.84
CA VAL A 312 23.66 -9.18 38.00
C VAL A 312 24.84 -10.11 37.62
N PRO A 313 25.52 -10.82 38.54
CA PRO A 313 26.60 -11.75 38.16
C PRO A 313 26.11 -12.87 37.24
N MET A 314 24.98 -13.51 37.58
CA MET A 314 24.43 -14.61 36.79
C MET A 314 24.04 -14.17 35.36
N SER A 315 23.57 -12.93 35.19
CA SER A 315 23.25 -12.38 33.86
C SER A 315 24.46 -12.22 32.93
N LEU A 316 25.69 -12.15 33.48
CA LEU A 316 26.93 -12.05 32.70
C LEU A 316 27.40 -13.40 32.14
N GLU A 317 26.93 -14.51 32.72
CA GLU A 317 27.34 -15.86 32.34
C GLU A 317 26.72 -16.24 30.99
N ALA A 318 27.55 -16.67 30.03
CA ALA A 318 27.09 -16.98 28.67
C ALA A 318 26.04 -18.11 28.65
N GLU A 319 26.14 -19.08 29.57
CA GLU A 319 25.16 -20.15 29.70
C GLU A 319 23.78 -19.70 30.18
N ASN A 320 23.64 -18.49 30.73
CA ASN A 320 22.38 -17.91 31.17
C ASN A 320 21.64 -17.12 30.08
N THR A 321 22.16 -17.15 28.85
CA THR A 321 21.57 -16.45 27.69
C THR A 321 20.75 -17.38 26.77
N LEU A 322 19.90 -16.76 25.95
CA LEU A 322 19.09 -17.37 24.89
C LEU A 322 19.23 -16.52 23.62
N LYS A 323 19.31 -17.15 22.44
CA LYS A 323 19.22 -16.43 21.15
C LYS A 323 17.77 -16.43 20.64
N ILE A 324 17.20 -15.25 20.41
CA ILE A 324 15.84 -15.11 19.88
C ILE A 324 15.88 -15.16 18.34
N SER A 325 15.83 -16.38 17.81
CA SER A 325 15.77 -16.62 16.36
C SER A 325 14.34 -16.45 15.80
N GLY A 326 14.23 -15.99 14.55
CA GLY A 326 12.98 -15.90 13.81
C GLY A 326 13.19 -15.26 12.43
N THR A 327 12.50 -15.76 11.40
CA THR A 327 12.48 -15.14 10.07
C THR A 327 11.36 -14.11 10.04
N ALA A 328 11.64 -12.89 9.57
CA ALA A 328 10.64 -11.83 9.61
C ALA A 328 9.47 -12.10 8.63
N PRO A 329 8.21 -11.84 9.02
CA PRO A 329 7.02 -12.15 8.22
C PRO A 329 7.08 -11.65 6.78
N TRP A 330 7.55 -10.42 6.59
CA TRP A 330 7.65 -9.79 5.27
C TRP A 330 8.69 -10.46 4.35
N VAL A 331 9.68 -11.18 4.89
CA VAL A 331 10.65 -11.94 4.08
C VAL A 331 9.98 -13.16 3.46
N LEU A 332 9.14 -13.86 4.23
CA LEU A 332 8.32 -14.97 3.72
C LEU A 332 7.30 -14.46 2.70
N ARG A 333 6.60 -13.37 3.03
CA ARG A 333 5.62 -12.72 2.15
C ARG A 333 6.20 -12.18 0.86
N ILE A 334 7.48 -11.82 0.81
CA ILE A 334 8.12 -11.38 -0.44
C ILE A 334 8.06 -12.47 -1.51
N ASP A 335 8.20 -13.75 -1.15
CA ASP A 335 8.16 -14.85 -2.13
C ASP A 335 6.73 -15.25 -2.49
N ASP A 336 5.76 -15.21 -1.54
CA ASP A 336 4.32 -15.27 -1.84
C ASP A 336 3.91 -14.19 -2.86
N ILE A 337 4.30 -12.94 -2.57
CA ILE A 337 3.93 -11.77 -3.37
C ILE A 337 4.59 -11.88 -4.75
N LYS A 338 5.88 -12.25 -4.84
CA LYS A 338 6.53 -12.53 -6.13
C LYS A 338 5.81 -13.63 -6.89
N ALA A 339 5.40 -14.73 -6.26
CA ALA A 339 4.71 -15.83 -6.95
C ALA A 339 3.33 -15.40 -7.46
N ALA A 340 2.62 -14.55 -6.71
CA ALA A 340 1.30 -14.04 -7.08
C ALA A 340 1.34 -12.78 -7.98
N THR A 341 2.49 -12.10 -8.10
CA THR A 341 2.75 -11.05 -9.11
C THR A 341 3.66 -11.53 -10.25
N ALA A 342 4.06 -12.80 -10.26
CA ALA A 342 4.74 -13.42 -11.38
C ALA A 342 3.75 -13.48 -12.54
N VAL A 343 3.87 -12.53 -13.45
CA VAL A 343 3.04 -12.43 -14.65
C VAL A 343 3.17 -13.73 -15.43
N ASN A 344 2.16 -14.58 -15.32
CA ASN A 344 2.08 -15.79 -16.11
C ASN A 344 1.68 -15.38 -17.52
N VAL A 345 2.69 -15.02 -18.32
CA VAL A 345 2.54 -14.54 -19.71
C VAL A 345 1.77 -15.56 -20.56
N GLU A 346 1.87 -16.87 -20.26
CA GLU A 346 1.07 -17.89 -20.93
C GLU A 346 -0.41 -17.83 -20.55
N ALA A 347 -0.74 -17.55 -19.28
CA ALA A 347 -2.11 -17.34 -18.83
C ALA A 347 -2.71 -16.05 -19.40
N GLU A 348 -1.96 -14.94 -19.41
CA GLU A 348 -2.41 -13.68 -20.03
C GLU A 348 -2.60 -13.84 -21.55
N ARG A 349 -1.64 -14.46 -22.23
CA ARG A 349 -1.74 -14.79 -23.66
C ARG A 349 -2.93 -15.70 -23.97
N LYS A 350 -3.24 -16.65 -23.07
CA LYS A 350 -4.40 -17.53 -23.21
C LYS A 350 -5.73 -16.83 -22.93
N VAL A 351 -5.77 -15.88 -21.98
CA VAL A 351 -6.93 -15.01 -21.77
C VAL A 351 -7.16 -14.08 -22.97
N ALA A 352 -6.09 -13.50 -23.54
CA ALA A 352 -6.16 -12.72 -24.77
C ALA A 352 -6.68 -13.56 -25.95
N GLN A 353 -6.10 -14.75 -26.19
CA GLN A 353 -6.56 -15.68 -27.22
C GLN A 353 -8.04 -16.05 -27.05
N LEU A 354 -8.48 -16.41 -25.83
CA LEU A 354 -9.88 -16.77 -25.56
C LEU A 354 -10.83 -15.57 -25.76
N ASN A 355 -10.38 -14.35 -25.48
CA ASN A 355 -11.13 -13.13 -25.74
C ASN A 355 -11.24 -12.85 -27.26
N ASP A 356 -10.17 -13.03 -28.03
CA ASP A 356 -10.18 -12.88 -29.49
C ASP A 356 -11.03 -13.96 -30.18
N GLU A 357 -10.96 -15.21 -29.70
CA GLU A 357 -11.83 -16.31 -30.12
C GLU A 357 -13.31 -16.00 -29.79
N MET A 358 -13.61 -15.52 -28.58
CA MET A 358 -14.95 -15.08 -28.20
C MET A 358 -15.47 -13.94 -29.10
N GLN A 359 -14.62 -12.95 -29.43
CA GLN A 359 -14.97 -11.86 -30.34
C GLN A 359 -15.09 -12.32 -31.81
N ALA A 360 -14.34 -13.33 -32.25
CA ALA A 360 -14.50 -13.96 -33.56
C ALA A 360 -15.81 -14.75 -33.65
N LEU A 361 -16.14 -15.53 -32.62
CA LEU A 361 -17.41 -16.26 -32.51
C LEU A 361 -18.61 -15.29 -32.46
N ALA A 362 -18.53 -14.21 -31.69
CA ALA A 362 -19.58 -13.18 -31.64
C ALA A 362 -19.80 -12.48 -32.99
N ARG A 363 -18.73 -12.23 -33.77
CA ARG A 363 -18.84 -11.74 -35.15
C ARG A 363 -19.48 -12.78 -36.08
N THR A 364 -19.09 -14.05 -35.95
CA THR A 364 -19.65 -15.16 -36.75
C THR A 364 -21.14 -15.37 -36.48
N ILE A 365 -21.58 -15.23 -35.22
CA ILE A 365 -23.00 -15.29 -34.83
C ILE A 365 -23.77 -14.16 -35.51
N ARG A 366 -23.32 -12.89 -35.41
CA ARG A 366 -23.98 -11.75 -36.07
C ARG A 366 -24.11 -11.91 -37.58
N ILE A 367 -23.07 -12.44 -38.25
CA ILE A 367 -23.10 -12.72 -39.69
C ILE A 367 -24.13 -13.82 -40.01
N LYS A 368 -24.24 -14.86 -39.17
CA LYS A 368 -25.27 -15.90 -39.32
C LYS A 368 -26.67 -15.36 -39.06
N ASP A 369 -26.86 -14.51 -38.06
CA ASP A 369 -28.15 -13.87 -37.77
C ASP A 369 -28.61 -12.98 -38.94
N GLN A 370 -27.73 -12.17 -39.52
CA GLN A 370 -28.01 -11.42 -40.75
C GLN A 370 -28.36 -12.37 -41.91
N THR A 371 -27.58 -13.44 -42.10
CA THR A 371 -27.85 -14.43 -43.16
C THR A 371 -29.23 -15.08 -42.98
N ILE A 372 -29.61 -15.40 -41.74
CA ILE A 372 -30.92 -15.96 -41.39
C ILE A 372 -32.03 -14.95 -41.70
N GLN A 373 -31.88 -13.68 -41.31
CA GLN A 373 -32.83 -12.61 -41.64
C GLN A 373 -32.99 -12.43 -43.16
N GLU A 374 -31.90 -12.40 -43.92
CA GLU A 374 -31.95 -12.36 -45.38
C GLU A 374 -32.64 -13.57 -45.99
N THR A 375 -32.44 -14.78 -45.45
CA THR A 375 -33.19 -15.97 -45.90
C THR A 375 -34.66 -15.91 -45.52
N GLY A 376 -35.01 -15.34 -44.36
CA GLY A 376 -36.41 -15.12 -43.96
C GLY A 376 -37.14 -14.19 -44.93
N VAL A 377 -36.54 -13.04 -45.27
CA VAL A 377 -37.11 -12.11 -46.27
C VAL A 377 -37.19 -12.75 -47.66
N LYS A 378 -36.23 -13.62 -48.04
CA LYS A 378 -36.31 -14.41 -49.28
C LYS A 378 -37.45 -15.44 -49.23
N VAL A 379 -37.69 -16.09 -48.10
CA VAL A 379 -38.83 -17.02 -47.90
C VAL A 379 -40.15 -16.26 -48.00
N GLU A 380 -40.34 -15.16 -47.26
CA GLU A 380 -41.56 -14.34 -47.36
C GLU A 380 -41.84 -13.86 -48.80
N LEU A 381 -40.80 -13.47 -49.54
CA LEU A 381 -40.94 -13.06 -50.95
C LEU A 381 -41.38 -14.23 -51.84
N MET A 382 -40.85 -15.44 -51.61
CA MET A 382 -41.23 -16.62 -52.35
C MET A 382 -42.61 -17.16 -51.96
N GLU A 383 -43.02 -17.06 -50.69
CA GLU A 383 -44.37 -17.35 -50.23
C GLU A 383 -45.40 -16.40 -50.87
N ARG A 384 -45.12 -15.09 -50.88
CA ARG A 384 -45.97 -14.10 -51.57
C ARG A 384 -46.07 -14.37 -53.07
N ARG A 385 -44.96 -14.78 -53.71
CA ARG A 385 -44.97 -15.21 -55.13
C ARG A 385 -45.78 -16.49 -55.33
N MET A 386 -45.61 -17.49 -54.47
CA MET A 386 -46.32 -18.76 -54.54
C MET A 386 -47.83 -18.57 -54.34
N GLU A 387 -48.24 -17.67 -53.45
CA GLU A 387 -49.64 -17.26 -53.27
C GLU A 387 -50.20 -16.51 -54.50
N THR A 388 -49.40 -15.71 -55.21
CA THR A 388 -49.83 -15.13 -56.50
C THR A 388 -49.91 -16.16 -57.62
N VAL A 389 -48.98 -17.12 -57.70
CA VAL A 389 -48.99 -18.21 -58.68
C VAL A 389 -50.16 -19.17 -58.41
N LYS A 390 -50.47 -19.42 -57.13
CA LYS A 390 -51.66 -20.17 -56.72
C LYS A 390 -52.94 -19.49 -57.21
N LYS A 391 -53.11 -18.18 -56.98
CA LYS A 391 -54.26 -17.41 -57.50
C LYS A 391 -54.34 -17.40 -59.04
N GLN A 392 -53.20 -17.45 -59.73
CA GLN A 392 -53.18 -17.64 -61.18
C GLN A 392 -53.59 -19.05 -61.59
N ALA A 393 -53.17 -20.09 -60.86
CA ALA A 393 -53.60 -21.47 -61.09
C ALA A 393 -55.10 -21.65 -60.81
N ASP A 394 -55.61 -21.12 -59.69
CA ASP A 394 -57.03 -21.09 -59.35
C ASP A 394 -57.84 -20.46 -60.51
N ALA A 395 -57.44 -19.27 -60.97
CA ALA A 395 -58.08 -18.58 -62.09
C ALA A 395 -57.95 -19.32 -63.44
N ILE A 396 -56.86 -20.07 -63.68
CA ILE A 396 -56.74 -20.96 -64.84
C ILE A 396 -57.76 -22.10 -64.73
N THR A 397 -57.94 -22.72 -63.56
CA THR A 397 -58.96 -23.78 -63.40
C THR A 397 -60.38 -23.25 -63.57
N ASP A 398 -60.68 -22.01 -63.18
CA ASP A 398 -61.97 -21.38 -63.49
C ASP A 398 -62.16 -21.18 -65.00
N LEU A 399 -61.14 -20.67 -65.71
CA LEU A 399 -61.17 -20.52 -67.17
C LEU A 399 -61.25 -21.86 -67.91
N GLU A 400 -60.60 -22.93 -67.43
CA GLU A 400 -60.74 -24.29 -67.96
C GLU A 400 -62.16 -24.83 -67.74
N ASN A 401 -62.77 -24.56 -66.58
CA ASN A 401 -64.16 -24.90 -66.30
C ASN A 401 -65.14 -24.12 -67.19
N GLU A 402 -64.84 -22.87 -67.56
CA GLU A 402 -65.65 -22.11 -68.52
C GLU A 402 -65.45 -22.60 -69.96
N LEU A 403 -64.21 -22.87 -70.37
CA LEU A 403 -63.88 -23.43 -71.68
C LEU A 403 -64.51 -24.83 -71.87
N ALA A 404 -64.57 -25.65 -70.82
CA ALA A 404 -65.26 -26.94 -70.83
C ALA A 404 -66.80 -26.82 -70.98
N LYS A 405 -67.40 -25.73 -70.46
CA LYS A 405 -68.83 -25.42 -70.72
C LYS A 405 -69.02 -24.93 -72.16
N ALA A 406 -68.14 -24.04 -72.64
CA ALA A 406 -68.16 -23.53 -74.01
C ALA A 406 -68.02 -24.67 -75.04
N ARG A 407 -67.06 -25.58 -74.86
CA ARG A 407 -66.89 -26.77 -75.72
C ARG A 407 -68.08 -27.74 -75.70
N LYS A 408 -68.86 -27.79 -74.61
CA LYS A 408 -70.13 -28.55 -74.57
C LYS A 408 -71.24 -27.86 -75.37
N GLN A 409 -71.24 -26.53 -75.42
CA GLN A 409 -72.17 -25.77 -76.28
C GLN A 409 -71.74 -25.85 -77.74
N GLU A 410 -70.45 -25.68 -78.03
CA GLU A 410 -69.82 -25.87 -79.35
C GLU A 410 -70.20 -27.22 -79.95
N ARG A 411 -69.98 -28.33 -79.25
CA ARG A 411 -70.39 -29.67 -79.72
C ARG A 411 -71.89 -29.81 -79.94
N ALA A 412 -72.73 -29.22 -79.09
CA ALA A 412 -74.18 -29.24 -79.30
C ALA A 412 -74.61 -28.41 -80.54
N TYR A 413 -73.79 -27.47 -81.00
CA TYR A 413 -73.95 -26.79 -82.29
C TYR A 413 -73.29 -27.57 -83.44
N GLU A 414 -72.15 -28.24 -83.24
CA GLU A 414 -71.51 -29.12 -84.24
C GLU A 414 -72.43 -30.31 -84.58
N GLU A 415 -72.97 -31.02 -83.60
CA GLU A 415 -73.94 -32.10 -83.78
C GLU A 415 -75.19 -31.61 -84.55
N ALA A 416 -75.61 -30.36 -84.33
CA ALA A 416 -76.70 -29.73 -85.09
C ALA A 416 -76.29 -29.31 -86.52
N MET A 417 -75.01 -29.05 -86.79
CA MET A 417 -74.48 -28.75 -88.12
C MET A 417 -74.18 -30.02 -88.93
N GLU A 418 -73.63 -31.08 -88.32
CA GLU A 418 -73.41 -32.37 -88.99
C GLU A 418 -74.75 -32.97 -89.46
N GLN A 419 -75.81 -32.83 -88.65
CA GLN A 419 -77.16 -33.22 -89.05
C GLN A 419 -77.65 -32.47 -90.30
N LEU A 420 -77.33 -31.17 -90.44
CA LEU A 420 -77.67 -30.35 -91.61
C LEU A 420 -76.76 -30.64 -92.82
N GLN A 421 -75.51 -31.06 -92.60
CA GLN A 421 -74.56 -31.40 -93.66
C GLN A 421 -74.84 -32.81 -94.22
N ALA A 422 -75.26 -33.77 -93.40
CA ALA A 422 -75.68 -35.10 -93.85
C ALA A 422 -76.90 -35.03 -94.79
N ASP A 423 -77.85 -34.14 -94.52
CA ASP A 423 -78.99 -33.82 -95.40
C ASP A 423 -78.54 -33.19 -96.74
N LEU A 424 -77.32 -32.63 -96.80
CA LEU A 424 -76.74 -31.96 -97.97
C LEU A 424 -75.94 -32.94 -98.84
N ASP A 425 -75.03 -33.72 -98.26
CA ASP A 425 -74.20 -34.72 -98.96
C ASP A 425 -75.04 -35.80 -99.65
N ALA A 426 -76.21 -36.11 -99.10
CA ALA A 426 -77.21 -37.00 -99.70
C ALA A 426 -77.68 -36.52 -101.09
N LEU A 427 -77.67 -35.20 -101.34
CA LEU A 427 -78.03 -34.60 -102.62
C LEU A 427 -76.87 -34.63 -103.64
N GLU A 428 -75.62 -34.66 -103.18
CA GLU A 428 -74.44 -34.69 -104.06
C GLU A 428 -74.12 -36.10 -104.60
N GLN A 429 -74.39 -37.17 -103.84
CA GLN A 429 -74.12 -38.54 -104.30
C GLN A 429 -74.87 -38.95 -105.57
N ASP A 430 -76.05 -38.38 -105.83
CA ASP A 430 -76.78 -38.63 -107.08
C ASP A 430 -76.17 -37.92 -108.29
N ASN A 431 -75.40 -36.84 -108.07
CA ASN A 431 -74.71 -36.08 -109.12
C ASN A 431 -73.44 -36.78 -109.62
N ALA A 432 -72.74 -37.49 -108.72
CA ALA A 432 -71.43 -38.11 -109.00
C ALA A 432 -71.48 -39.29 -110.00
N LYS A 433 -72.63 -39.93 -110.19
CA LYS A 433 -72.79 -41.20 -110.95
C LYS A 433 -72.58 -41.09 -112.47
N LEU A 434 -72.30 -39.90 -113.01
CA LEU A 434 -72.40 -39.59 -114.45
C LEU A 434 -71.11 -39.14 -115.16
N LYS A 435 -69.94 -39.03 -114.50
CA LYS A 435 -68.76 -38.35 -115.09
C LYS A 435 -67.38 -39.01 -114.82
N THR A 436 -67.19 -40.27 -115.20
CA THR A 436 -65.88 -40.97 -115.03
C THR A 436 -65.41 -41.73 -116.27
N LEU A 437 -64.78 -41.01 -117.21
CA LEU A 437 -63.95 -41.58 -118.28
C LEU A 437 -62.72 -40.67 -118.55
N ALA A 438 -61.52 -41.27 -118.55
CA ALA A 438 -60.20 -40.76 -119.00
C ALA A 438 -59.28 -39.86 -118.09
N ASN A 439 -58.22 -40.50 -117.57
CA ASN A 439 -56.80 -40.07 -117.50
C ASN A 439 -56.25 -39.03 -116.46
N ASN A 440 -54.91 -38.83 -116.47
CA ASN A 440 -54.01 -38.86 -115.29
C ASN A 440 -52.69 -37.95 -115.44
N PRO A 441 -51.51 -38.14 -114.76
CA PRO A 441 -50.89 -37.27 -113.70
C PRO A 441 -49.43 -36.70 -113.97
N GLU A 442 -48.73 -36.03 -112.99
CA GLU A 442 -47.23 -36.04 -112.79
C GLU A 442 -46.54 -35.23 -111.60
N ARG A 443 -45.31 -35.68 -111.17
CA ARG A 443 -44.04 -35.05 -110.60
C ARG A 443 -43.96 -34.09 -109.34
N GLN A 444 -42.78 -33.56 -108.87
CA GLN A 444 -41.52 -34.14 -108.22
C GLN A 444 -40.38 -33.07 -107.91
N ALA A 445 -39.58 -33.11 -106.79
CA ALA A 445 -38.43 -32.16 -106.47
C ALA A 445 -37.37 -32.60 -105.37
N SER A 446 -36.25 -31.83 -105.12
CA SER A 446 -35.12 -31.98 -104.09
C SER A 446 -34.17 -30.71 -104.03
N THR A 447 -33.00 -30.45 -103.34
CA THR A 447 -31.91 -31.16 -102.53
C THR A 447 -30.94 -30.16 -101.74
N ALA A 448 -29.84 -30.63 -101.05
CA ALA A 448 -28.51 -29.98 -100.70
C ALA A 448 -28.35 -29.06 -99.41
N GLN A 449 -27.18 -28.63 -98.80
CA GLN A 449 -25.69 -28.94 -98.64
C GLN A 449 -25.02 -27.95 -97.57
N VAL A 450 -23.69 -27.76 -97.26
CA VAL A 450 -22.47 -28.56 -96.79
C VAL A 450 -21.11 -27.79 -97.10
N VAL A 451 -19.92 -27.76 -96.38
CA VAL A 451 -19.39 -27.91 -94.98
C VAL A 451 -17.80 -27.64 -94.86
N GLU A 452 -17.16 -27.55 -93.64
CA GLU A 452 -15.68 -27.75 -93.26
C GLU A 452 -14.51 -26.74 -93.68
N ALA A 453 -13.17 -26.86 -93.37
CA ALA A 453 -12.29 -27.23 -92.19
C ALA A 453 -10.72 -27.03 -92.41
N GLU A 454 -9.83 -27.35 -91.41
CA GLU A 454 -8.35 -27.72 -91.42
C GLU A 454 -7.20 -26.75 -91.93
N ALA A 455 -5.84 -26.96 -91.79
CA ALA A 455 -4.91 -27.51 -90.74
C ALA A 455 -3.36 -27.38 -91.10
N VAL A 456 -2.42 -27.89 -90.23
CA VAL A 456 -0.98 -28.35 -90.41
C VAL A 456 0.27 -27.34 -90.43
N PRO A 457 1.60 -27.74 -90.33
CA PRO A 457 2.58 -27.15 -89.37
C PRO A 457 4.05 -26.84 -89.85
N THR A 458 5.04 -26.62 -88.95
CA THR A 458 6.52 -26.79 -89.19
C THR A 458 7.36 -26.94 -87.88
N GLU A 459 8.62 -27.43 -87.97
CA GLU A 459 9.55 -27.72 -86.84
C GLU A 459 10.84 -26.82 -86.81
N GLY A 460 11.60 -26.84 -85.70
CA GLY A 460 12.99 -26.36 -85.69
C GLY A 460 13.77 -26.37 -84.35
N ASN A 461 14.85 -27.16 -84.29
CA ASN A 461 16.07 -27.01 -83.44
C ASN A 461 15.91 -26.92 -81.89
N LEU A 462 16.02 -28.05 -81.18
CA LEU A 462 15.81 -28.13 -79.72
C LEU A 462 16.92 -28.82 -78.88
N GLU A 463 17.93 -29.45 -79.48
CA GLU A 463 18.81 -30.40 -78.77
C GLU A 463 19.94 -29.76 -77.94
N THR A 464 20.44 -28.59 -78.36
CA THR A 464 21.62 -27.95 -77.72
C THR A 464 21.27 -27.15 -76.46
N SER A 465 20.05 -26.63 -76.34
CA SER A 465 19.54 -25.98 -75.13
C SER A 465 19.31 -26.99 -74.01
N TYR A 466 18.70 -28.12 -74.32
CA TYR A 466 18.38 -29.19 -73.36
C TYR A 466 19.63 -29.73 -72.63
N LEU A 467 20.75 -29.88 -73.34
CA LEU A 467 22.01 -30.32 -72.74
C LEU A 467 22.64 -29.29 -71.79
N LEU A 468 22.47 -27.99 -72.05
CA LEU A 468 22.93 -26.93 -71.15
C LEU A 468 22.06 -26.87 -69.88
N GLU A 469 20.75 -27.02 -70.03
CA GLU A 469 19.79 -27.07 -68.92
C GLU A 469 20.08 -28.26 -67.98
N GLN A 470 20.37 -29.45 -68.53
CA GLN A 470 20.83 -30.59 -67.73
C GLN A 470 22.14 -30.31 -66.96
N ILE A 471 23.12 -29.64 -67.58
CA ILE A 471 24.40 -29.32 -66.94
C ILE A 471 24.20 -28.38 -65.76
N ASP A 472 23.39 -27.33 -65.90
CA ASP A 472 23.14 -26.39 -64.79
C ASP A 472 22.19 -26.96 -63.72
N ALA A 473 21.26 -27.84 -64.07
CA ALA A 473 20.51 -28.64 -63.11
C ALA A 473 21.43 -29.54 -62.26
N LEU A 474 22.39 -30.24 -62.88
CA LEU A 474 23.39 -31.06 -62.19
C LEU A 474 24.36 -30.22 -61.34
N ARG A 475 24.71 -29.01 -61.77
CA ARG A 475 25.47 -28.04 -60.94
C ARG A 475 24.63 -27.49 -59.78
N GLY A 476 23.30 -27.49 -59.91
CA GLY A 476 22.35 -27.19 -58.84
C GLY A 476 22.34 -28.31 -57.78
N THR A 477 22.09 -29.55 -58.20
CA THR A 477 22.04 -30.71 -57.27
C THR A 477 23.39 -30.96 -56.59
N VAL A 478 24.53 -30.81 -57.27
CA VAL A 478 25.86 -30.91 -56.65
C VAL A 478 26.12 -29.79 -55.64
N ARG A 479 25.59 -28.58 -55.85
CA ARG A 479 25.66 -27.50 -54.84
C ARG A 479 24.77 -27.80 -53.64
N PHE A 480 23.54 -28.25 -53.86
CA PHE A 480 22.62 -28.66 -52.80
C PHE A 480 23.22 -29.80 -51.95
N LEU A 481 23.70 -30.87 -52.57
CA LEU A 481 24.32 -32.01 -51.87
C LEU A 481 25.60 -31.62 -51.11
N ARG A 482 26.37 -30.65 -51.59
CA ARG A 482 27.51 -30.08 -50.84
C ARG A 482 27.06 -29.25 -49.64
N GLN A 483 26.01 -28.43 -49.80
CA GLN A 483 25.44 -27.65 -48.71
C GLN A 483 24.90 -28.58 -47.62
N GLU A 484 24.10 -29.58 -47.99
CA GLU A 484 23.53 -30.57 -47.08
C GLU A 484 24.63 -31.39 -46.38
N ASN A 485 25.67 -31.83 -47.10
CA ASN A 485 26.79 -32.54 -46.47
C ASN A 485 27.62 -31.64 -45.54
N SER A 486 27.66 -30.33 -45.78
CA SER A 486 28.29 -29.37 -44.86
C SER A 486 27.44 -29.10 -43.62
N PHE A 487 26.11 -29.03 -43.78
CA PHE A 487 25.15 -28.85 -42.68
C PHE A 487 25.15 -30.08 -41.77
N LEU A 488 25.06 -31.29 -42.32
CA LEU A 488 25.13 -32.54 -41.57
C LEU A 488 26.47 -32.73 -40.83
N ARG A 489 27.60 -32.30 -41.41
CA ARG A 489 28.90 -32.27 -40.71
C ARG A 489 28.98 -31.21 -39.61
N GLY A 490 28.27 -30.09 -39.77
CA GLY A 490 28.19 -29.01 -38.79
C GLY A 490 27.13 -29.24 -37.72
N GLN A 491 26.26 -30.26 -37.85
CA GLN A 491 25.05 -30.37 -37.03
C GLN A 491 25.34 -30.53 -35.52
N ASP A 492 26.41 -31.25 -35.17
CA ASP A 492 26.77 -31.43 -33.74
C ASP A 492 27.41 -30.16 -33.14
N LEU A 493 28.13 -29.38 -33.96
CA LEU A 493 28.63 -28.06 -33.55
C LEU A 493 27.49 -27.03 -33.42
N LEU A 494 26.46 -27.12 -34.28
CA LEU A 494 25.26 -26.31 -34.15
C LEU A 494 24.48 -26.64 -32.87
N LYS A 495 24.31 -27.92 -32.53
CA LYS A 495 23.74 -28.34 -31.24
C LYS A 495 24.55 -27.82 -30.05
N GLU A 496 25.88 -27.89 -30.12
CA GLU A 496 26.77 -27.36 -29.07
C GLU A 496 26.55 -25.86 -28.87
N ILE A 497 26.47 -25.09 -29.96
CA ILE A 497 26.14 -23.65 -29.93
C ILE A 497 24.71 -23.39 -29.40
N GLU A 498 23.71 -24.18 -29.81
CA GLU A 498 22.33 -24.08 -29.34
C GLU A 498 22.16 -24.44 -27.84
N THR A 499 23.11 -25.18 -27.25
CA THR A 499 23.15 -25.41 -25.79
C THR A 499 23.80 -24.30 -24.98
N LEU A 500 24.41 -23.29 -25.63
CA LEU A 500 24.95 -22.12 -24.94
C LEU A 500 23.82 -21.09 -24.67
N PRO A 501 23.84 -20.39 -23.52
CA PRO A 501 22.87 -19.35 -23.24
C PRO A 501 23.03 -18.17 -24.21
N GLU A 502 21.91 -17.62 -24.68
CA GLU A 502 21.90 -16.48 -25.60
C GLU A 502 22.67 -15.28 -25.04
N LEU A 503 23.52 -14.68 -25.88
CA LEU A 503 24.27 -13.48 -25.49
C LEU A 503 23.32 -12.28 -25.40
N PRO A 504 23.33 -11.51 -24.28
CA PRO A 504 22.52 -10.31 -24.16
C PRO A 504 22.81 -9.33 -25.30
N ALA A 505 21.76 -8.82 -25.94
CA ALA A 505 21.88 -7.90 -27.07
C ALA A 505 22.77 -6.69 -26.68
N PRO A 506 23.81 -6.37 -27.46
CA PRO A 506 24.74 -5.30 -27.09
C PRO A 506 24.02 -3.95 -27.16
N ILE A 507 23.89 -3.30 -26.01
CA ILE A 507 23.32 -1.95 -25.89
C ILE A 507 24.01 -1.03 -26.90
N PRO A 508 23.27 -0.37 -27.82
CA PRO A 508 23.88 0.46 -28.84
C PRO A 508 24.61 1.63 -28.20
N ARG A 509 25.94 1.59 -28.25
CA ARG A 509 26.78 2.72 -27.84
C ARG A 509 26.49 3.88 -28.79
N SER A 510 26.17 5.05 -28.24
CA SER A 510 26.10 6.27 -29.02
C SER A 510 27.44 6.51 -29.74
N PRO A 511 27.42 6.94 -31.01
CA PRO A 511 28.65 7.22 -31.74
C PRO A 511 29.43 8.32 -31.02
N THR A 512 30.75 8.14 -30.91
CA THR A 512 31.62 9.08 -30.22
C THR A 512 31.51 10.46 -30.88
N PRO A 513 31.13 11.53 -30.16
CA PRO A 513 31.02 12.86 -30.75
C PRO A 513 32.36 13.32 -31.35
N PRO A 514 32.36 14.01 -32.51
CA PRO A 514 33.58 14.54 -33.09
C PRO A 514 34.25 15.54 -32.14
N LEU A 515 35.58 15.48 -32.04
CA LEU A 515 36.36 16.33 -31.16
C LEU A 515 36.34 17.80 -31.64
N VAL A 516 35.45 18.60 -31.06
CA VAL A 516 35.45 20.06 -31.21
C VAL A 516 36.58 20.64 -30.33
N PRO A 517 37.52 21.44 -30.88
CA PRO A 517 38.55 22.10 -30.08
C PRO A 517 37.94 23.04 -29.03
N SER A 518 38.45 22.99 -27.80
CA SER A 518 37.98 23.85 -26.71
C SER A 518 38.33 25.32 -26.99
N THR A 519 37.30 26.15 -27.19
CA THR A 519 37.40 27.61 -27.18
C THR A 519 36.87 28.15 -25.86
N LEU A 520 37.69 28.93 -25.15
CA LEU A 520 37.30 29.62 -23.92
C LEU A 520 36.46 30.86 -24.25
N SER A 521 35.17 30.87 -23.90
CA SER A 521 34.42 32.08 -23.58
C SER A 521 33.15 31.75 -22.82
N ASP A 522 32.85 32.50 -21.77
CA ASP A 522 31.47 32.68 -21.31
C ASP A 522 30.68 33.42 -22.39
N SER A 523 29.40 33.07 -22.58
CA SER A 523 28.44 33.91 -23.30
C SER A 523 27.01 33.48 -22.96
N ASP A 524 26.33 34.27 -22.12
CA ASP A 524 24.88 34.12 -21.95
C ASP A 524 24.18 34.52 -23.26
N SER A 525 23.44 33.60 -23.87
CA SER A 525 22.71 33.84 -25.12
C SER A 525 21.51 32.89 -25.23
N GLU A 526 20.34 33.35 -24.77
CA GLU A 526 19.07 32.65 -24.98
C GLU A 526 18.64 32.79 -26.46
N SER A 527 18.99 31.80 -27.30
CA SER A 527 18.49 31.66 -28.68
C SER A 527 17.54 30.45 -28.79
N ASP A 528 16.24 30.73 -28.86
CA ASP A 528 15.12 29.75 -28.75
C ASP A 528 14.89 28.89 -30.03
N ASP A 529 15.94 28.70 -30.85
CA ASP A 529 15.93 28.08 -32.18
C ASP A 529 16.79 26.79 -32.30
N GLU A 530 17.30 26.24 -31.19
CA GLU A 530 17.82 24.87 -31.21
C GLU A 530 16.67 23.85 -31.40
N PRO A 531 16.82 22.84 -32.28
CA PRO A 531 15.81 21.80 -32.43
C PRO A 531 15.75 20.96 -31.15
N ARG A 532 14.71 21.21 -30.34
CA ARG A 532 14.51 20.59 -29.01
C ARG A 532 14.79 19.09 -29.05
N SER A 533 15.81 18.66 -28.30
CA SER A 533 16.16 17.24 -28.17
C SER A 533 14.92 16.42 -27.76
N PRO A 534 14.66 15.25 -28.39
CA PRO A 534 13.47 14.46 -28.11
C PRO A 534 13.40 14.13 -26.60
N PRO A 535 12.22 14.29 -25.96
CA PRO A 535 12.12 14.27 -24.51
C PRO A 535 12.37 12.87 -23.97
N THR A 536 13.59 12.63 -23.47
CA THR A 536 13.96 11.35 -22.85
C THR A 536 13.00 10.96 -21.72
N LEU A 537 12.86 9.65 -21.48
CA LEU A 537 12.14 9.11 -20.32
C LEU A 537 12.59 9.73 -18.99
N ARG A 538 13.87 10.11 -18.87
CA ARG A 538 14.40 10.80 -17.67
C ARG A 538 13.86 12.22 -17.52
N SER A 539 13.75 12.99 -18.60
CA SER A 539 13.12 14.32 -18.58
C SER A 539 11.63 14.25 -18.26
N LEU A 540 10.88 13.32 -18.87
CA LEU A 540 9.46 13.12 -18.56
C LEU A 540 9.24 12.62 -17.12
N ALA A 541 10.10 11.75 -16.60
CA ALA A 541 10.09 11.32 -15.20
C ALA A 541 10.45 12.44 -14.20
N VAL A 542 11.11 13.51 -14.64
CA VAL A 542 11.34 14.73 -13.85
C VAL A 542 10.15 15.67 -13.95
N GLU A 543 9.65 15.97 -15.15
CA GLU A 543 8.52 16.90 -15.29
C GLU A 543 7.23 16.33 -14.66
N SER A 544 6.94 15.04 -14.82
CA SER A 544 5.80 14.39 -14.16
C SER A 544 5.87 14.51 -12.63
N LYS A 545 7.06 14.34 -12.03
CA LYS A 545 7.27 14.53 -10.58
C LYS A 545 7.12 15.98 -10.14
N LEU A 546 7.53 16.95 -10.96
CA LEU A 546 7.32 18.37 -10.69
C LEU A 546 5.83 18.73 -10.79
N LEU A 547 5.16 18.33 -11.87
CA LEU A 547 3.73 18.54 -12.08
C LEU A 547 2.88 17.88 -10.98
N TYR A 548 3.22 16.67 -10.56
CA TYR A 548 2.56 15.97 -9.45
C TYR A 548 2.66 16.77 -8.13
N ARG A 549 3.81 17.37 -7.84
CA ARG A 549 3.99 18.27 -6.68
C ARG A 549 3.23 19.59 -6.84
N GLU A 550 3.15 20.16 -8.04
CA GLU A 550 2.32 21.33 -8.34
C GLU A 550 0.82 21.02 -8.14
N VAL A 551 0.35 19.87 -8.62
CA VAL A 551 -1.05 19.41 -8.50
C VAL A 551 -1.42 19.08 -7.06
N ILE A 552 -0.56 18.35 -6.31
CA ILE A 552 -0.78 18.14 -4.86
C ILE A 552 -0.85 19.47 -4.12
N LYS A 553 0.09 20.39 -4.37
CA LYS A 553 0.09 21.72 -3.74
C LYS A 553 -1.16 22.52 -4.12
N TYR A 554 -1.73 22.30 -5.31
CA TYR A 554 -3.01 22.86 -5.70
C TYR A 554 -4.16 22.23 -4.90
N THR A 555 -4.34 20.91 -4.92
CA THR A 555 -5.47 20.23 -4.26
C THR A 555 -5.43 20.36 -2.73
N SER A 556 -4.26 20.29 -2.11
CA SER A 556 -4.08 20.38 -0.66
C SER A 556 -4.19 21.80 -0.09
N SER A 557 -4.34 22.84 -0.93
CA SER A 557 -4.50 24.23 -0.48
C SER A 557 -5.83 24.86 -0.91
N PRO A 558 -6.98 24.42 -0.37
CA PRO A 558 -8.28 25.04 -0.63
C PRO A 558 -8.26 26.51 -0.18
N ARG A 559 -8.19 27.43 -1.15
CA ARG A 559 -8.22 28.88 -0.89
C ARG A 559 -9.65 29.38 -0.83
N LEU A 560 -10.08 29.80 0.36
CA LEU A 560 -11.29 30.59 0.53
C LEU A 560 -11.11 31.98 -0.11
N VAL A 561 -12.18 32.53 -0.66
CA VAL A 561 -12.18 33.88 -1.25
C VAL A 561 -12.24 34.92 -0.14
N ASP A 562 -11.26 35.83 -0.09
CA ASP A 562 -11.21 36.87 0.92
C ASP A 562 -12.26 37.96 0.64
N LEU A 563 -13.10 38.20 1.65
CA LEU A 563 -14.15 39.23 1.67
C LEU A 563 -13.85 40.34 2.70
N SER A 564 -12.66 40.34 3.33
CA SER A 564 -12.25 41.31 4.36
C SER A 564 -12.47 42.76 3.91
N VAL A 565 -12.02 43.09 2.70
CA VAL A 565 -12.14 44.42 2.10
C VAL A 565 -13.61 44.83 1.93
N LEU A 566 -14.47 43.92 1.48
CA LEU A 566 -15.91 44.20 1.34
C LEU A 566 -16.60 44.40 2.69
N LYS A 567 -16.21 43.62 3.71
CA LYS A 567 -16.70 43.80 5.09
C LYS A 567 -16.27 45.16 5.65
N ALA A 568 -15.01 45.57 5.45
CA ALA A 568 -14.51 46.87 5.86
C ALA A 568 -15.23 48.04 5.17
N THR A 569 -15.43 47.99 3.85
CA THR A 569 -16.17 49.04 3.13
C THR A 569 -17.64 49.14 3.57
N ARG A 570 -18.26 48.01 3.95
CA ARG A 570 -19.63 47.98 4.49
C ARG A 570 -19.69 48.54 5.92
N ALA A 571 -18.71 48.23 6.77
CA ALA A 571 -18.62 48.77 8.12
C ALA A 571 -18.44 50.29 8.13
N ASN A 572 -17.69 50.83 7.16
CA ASN A 572 -17.47 52.27 6.97
C ASN A 572 -18.67 52.99 6.27
N GLY A 573 -19.84 52.37 6.21
CA GLY A 573 -21.07 52.99 5.70
C GLY A 573 -21.11 53.30 4.20
N GLN A 574 -20.10 52.91 3.41
CA GLN A 574 -20.06 53.19 1.99
C GLN A 574 -20.95 52.23 1.18
N PRO A 575 -21.69 52.72 0.16
CA PRO A 575 -22.50 51.86 -0.69
C PRO A 575 -21.63 50.88 -1.48
N THR A 576 -21.96 49.60 -1.39
CA THR A 576 -21.20 48.47 -1.96
C THR A 576 -21.04 48.52 -3.48
N THR A 577 -21.80 49.37 -4.18
CA THR A 577 -21.76 49.57 -5.63
C THR A 577 -20.77 50.65 -6.10
N LYS A 578 -20.15 51.42 -5.18
CA LYS A 578 -19.26 52.55 -5.54
C LYS A 578 -17.91 52.61 -4.80
N ALA A 579 -17.63 51.68 -3.89
CA ALA A 579 -16.31 51.59 -3.26
C ALA A 579 -15.26 51.06 -4.25
N TRP A 580 -14.24 51.87 -4.56
CA TRP A 580 -13.13 51.45 -5.43
C TRP A 580 -12.31 50.32 -4.80
N MET A 581 -11.94 49.32 -5.60
CA MET A 581 -11.14 48.18 -5.14
C MET A 581 -10.10 47.77 -6.21
N PRO A 582 -8.84 47.49 -5.82
CA PRO A 582 -7.85 46.92 -6.75
C PRO A 582 -8.35 45.59 -7.33
N ARG A 583 -8.27 45.43 -8.67
CA ARG A 583 -8.81 44.26 -9.40
C ARG A 583 -8.41 42.92 -8.76
N LYS A 584 -7.14 42.77 -8.35
CA LYS A 584 -6.62 41.55 -7.69
C LYS A 584 -7.32 41.17 -6.38
N LYS A 585 -7.89 42.14 -5.65
CA LYS A 585 -8.62 41.90 -4.40
C LYS A 585 -10.11 41.59 -4.61
N THR A 586 -10.66 41.79 -5.80
CA THR A 586 -12.09 41.52 -6.05
C THR A 586 -12.41 40.02 -5.96
N PRO A 587 -13.53 39.61 -5.33
CA PRO A 587 -13.86 38.18 -5.15
C PRO A 587 -13.90 37.38 -6.46
N ALA A 588 -14.45 37.99 -7.52
CA ALA A 588 -14.52 37.39 -8.85
C ALA A 588 -13.13 37.15 -9.45
N TYR A 589 -12.16 38.06 -9.24
CA TYR A 589 -10.79 37.87 -9.72
C TYR A 589 -10.06 36.79 -8.93
N GLN A 590 -10.20 36.74 -7.60
CA GLN A 590 -9.59 35.69 -6.78
C GLN A 590 -10.05 34.28 -7.22
N LEU A 591 -11.35 34.12 -7.49
CA LEU A 591 -11.94 32.87 -7.99
C LEU A 591 -11.46 32.56 -9.43
N PHE A 592 -11.41 33.57 -10.30
CA PHE A 592 -10.91 33.44 -11.68
C PHE A 592 -9.43 33.06 -11.74
N GLU A 593 -8.57 33.69 -10.95
CA GLU A 593 -7.14 33.40 -10.83
C GLU A 593 -6.92 31.95 -10.37
N ARG A 594 -7.70 31.50 -9.38
CA ARG A 594 -7.67 30.12 -8.90
C ARG A 594 -8.14 29.12 -9.97
N LYS A 595 -9.22 29.43 -10.70
CA LYS A 595 -9.70 28.60 -11.82
C LYS A 595 -8.65 28.50 -12.94
N MET A 596 -8.05 29.63 -13.34
CA MET A 596 -6.98 29.68 -14.34
C MET A 596 -5.74 28.87 -13.92
N GLN A 597 -5.39 28.86 -12.63
CA GLN A 597 -4.33 27.99 -12.12
C GLN A 597 -4.66 26.50 -12.32
N GLY A 598 -5.88 26.08 -12.00
CA GLY A 598 -6.35 24.72 -12.24
C GLY A 598 -6.38 24.33 -13.73
N GLU A 599 -6.89 25.21 -14.59
CA GLU A 599 -6.89 25.00 -16.04
C GLU A 599 -5.47 24.89 -16.62
N ARG A 600 -4.51 25.71 -16.14
CA ARG A 600 -3.11 25.65 -16.59
C ARG A 600 -2.46 24.31 -16.24
N LEU A 601 -2.69 23.81 -15.02
CA LEU A 601 -2.21 22.49 -14.60
C LEU A 601 -2.86 21.36 -15.41
N GLY A 602 -4.17 21.44 -15.66
CA GLY A 602 -4.88 20.47 -16.50
C GLY A 602 -4.39 20.42 -17.95
N ARG A 603 -4.06 21.56 -18.55
CA ARG A 603 -3.45 21.61 -19.90
C ARG A 603 -2.04 21.00 -19.91
N ARG A 604 -1.21 21.29 -18.90
CA ARG A 604 0.14 20.73 -18.77
C ARG A 604 0.13 19.22 -18.53
N LEU A 605 -0.86 18.71 -17.79
CA LEU A 605 -1.07 17.27 -17.61
C LEU A 605 -1.45 16.57 -18.92
N LYS A 606 -2.33 17.17 -19.74
CA LYS A 606 -2.68 16.61 -21.06
C LYS A 606 -1.47 16.56 -21.99
N GLY A 607 -0.74 17.66 -22.15
CA GLY A 607 0.45 17.70 -23.01
C GLY A 607 1.53 16.70 -22.58
N LEU A 608 1.72 16.49 -21.27
CA LEU A 608 2.66 15.48 -20.78
C LEU A 608 2.18 14.05 -21.09
N LEU A 609 0.86 13.79 -20.96
CA LEU A 609 0.26 12.49 -21.29
C LEU A 609 0.34 12.19 -22.80
N GLU A 610 0.07 13.18 -23.65
CA GLU A 610 0.24 13.10 -25.10
C GLU A 610 1.71 12.79 -25.47
N LEU A 611 2.67 13.46 -24.82
CA LEU A 611 4.11 13.18 -25.00
C LEU A 611 4.55 11.80 -24.49
N THR A 612 3.99 11.29 -23.39
CA THR A 612 4.31 9.93 -22.93
C THR A 612 3.77 8.85 -23.86
N ASN A 613 2.56 9.04 -24.40
CA ASN A 613 1.94 8.09 -25.31
C ASN A 613 2.75 7.93 -26.60
N HIS A 614 3.19 9.05 -27.19
CA HIS A 614 4.00 9.02 -28.42
C HIS A 614 5.38 8.36 -28.26
N ILE A 615 5.92 8.27 -27.04
CA ILE A 615 7.16 7.48 -26.81
C ILE A 615 6.84 5.98 -26.72
N SER A 616 5.76 5.60 -26.03
CA SER A 616 5.29 4.20 -26.00
C SER A 616 4.74 3.68 -27.33
N GLU A 617 4.65 4.53 -28.35
CA GLU A 617 4.36 4.17 -29.75
C GLU A 617 5.64 4.10 -30.62
N SER A 618 6.82 4.35 -30.04
CA SER A 618 8.11 4.49 -30.75
C SER A 618 9.25 3.57 -30.26
N ASP A 619 9.08 2.95 -29.10
CA ASP A 619 9.90 1.84 -28.57
C ASP A 619 9.23 0.48 -28.90
#